data_AF-A0A1B7N113-F1
#
_entry.id   AF-A0A1B7N113-F1
#
_cell.length_a   1.000
_cell.length_b   1.000
_cell.length_c   1.000
_cell.angle_alpha   90.00
_cell.angle_beta   90.00
_cell.angle_gamma   90.00
#
_symmetry.space_group_name_H-M   'P 1'
#
loop_
_entity.id
_entity.type
_entity.pdbx_description
1 polymer ?
#
loop_
_entity_poly.entity_id
_entity_poly.type
_entity_poly.pdbx_seq_one_letter_code
_entity_poly.pdbx_strand_id
1 'polypeptide(L)'
;MSGASTEISPKHNRNPTGRNQYKDCPPKNDNRVTELLYDYQRRDIFDKKKISQLLYDEHGIKLSESSVARRRRALGLYASGVTTRQLPETIKRQLVLTQMSKDPEKKLGPRMIKQLIARDTGIHLTRDYIRTEMMRQDPEGFASRDMSVKKTSDGRSTIHTMVVLPASIS
;
A
#
# COMPACT_ATOMS: atom_id res chain seq x y z
N MET A 1 16.29 46.01 -48.64
CA MET A 1 16.41 44.82 -47.78
C MET A 1 14.99 44.37 -47.44
N SER A 2 14.49 43.35 -48.15
CA SER A 2 13.10 42.89 -48.03
C SER A 2 12.99 41.85 -46.93
N GLY A 3 12.34 42.22 -45.82
CA GLY A 3 12.06 41.30 -44.71
C GLY A 3 10.90 40.37 -45.07
N ALA A 4 11.20 39.08 -45.23
CA ALA A 4 10.20 38.04 -45.42
C ALA A 4 9.40 37.86 -44.13
N SER A 5 8.14 38.30 -44.15
CA SER A 5 7.18 38.02 -43.07
C SER A 5 6.75 36.56 -43.18
N THR A 6 7.23 35.71 -42.28
CA THR A 6 6.79 34.32 -42.18
C THR A 6 5.42 34.30 -41.50
N GLU A 7 4.35 34.17 -42.29
CA GLU A 7 3.01 33.94 -41.75
C GLU A 7 2.94 32.57 -41.06
N ILE A 8 2.75 32.59 -39.74
CA ILE A 8 2.54 31.39 -38.94
C ILE A 8 1.06 31.01 -39.05
N SER A 9 0.74 30.06 -39.92
CA SER A 9 -0.61 29.50 -40.02
C SER A 9 -1.09 29.02 -38.64
N PRO A 10 -2.25 29.49 -38.15
CA PRO A 10 -2.77 29.07 -36.85
C PRO A 10 -3.14 27.58 -36.93
N LYS A 11 -2.45 26.75 -36.14
CA LYS A 11 -2.80 25.34 -35.94
C LYS A 11 -4.24 25.27 -35.46
N HIS A 12 -5.15 24.91 -36.37
CA HIS A 12 -6.55 24.69 -36.05
C HIS A 12 -6.67 23.57 -35.02
N ASN A 13 -6.91 23.94 -33.76
CA ASN A 13 -7.30 23.00 -32.74
C ASN A 13 -8.70 22.47 -33.09
N ARG A 14 -8.79 21.23 -33.58
CA ARG A 14 -10.05 20.58 -33.98
C ARG A 14 -11.01 20.29 -32.81
N ASN A 15 -10.57 20.48 -31.57
CA ASN A 15 -11.43 20.39 -30.40
C ASN A 15 -11.19 21.58 -29.45
N PRO A 16 -11.67 22.79 -29.81
CA PRO A 16 -11.45 23.99 -29.02
C PRO A 16 -12.17 23.95 -27.66
N THR A 17 -13.19 23.09 -27.51
CA THR A 17 -13.95 22.94 -26.25
C THR A 17 -13.45 21.79 -25.37
N GLY A 18 -12.54 20.95 -25.88
CA GLY A 18 -12.06 19.76 -25.18
C GLY A 18 -13.13 18.70 -24.90
N ARG A 19 -14.33 18.81 -25.49
CA ARG A 19 -15.42 17.86 -25.27
C ARG A 19 -15.09 16.53 -25.96
N ASN A 20 -15.07 15.47 -25.18
CA ASN A 20 -14.95 14.10 -25.61
C ASN A 20 -16.31 13.62 -26.16
N GLN A 21 -16.30 12.95 -27.32
CA GLN A 21 -17.51 12.39 -27.97
C GLN A 21 -18.19 11.26 -27.16
N TYR A 22 -17.64 10.89 -26.01
CA TYR A 22 -18.13 9.82 -25.14
C TYR A 22 -19.02 10.42 -24.04
N LYS A 23 -20.34 10.33 -24.23
CA LYS A 23 -21.36 10.88 -23.31
C LYS A 23 -21.29 10.31 -21.88
N ASP A 24 -20.85 9.06 -21.72
CA ASP A 24 -20.86 8.35 -20.44
C ASP A 24 -19.53 8.44 -19.66
N CYS A 25 -18.52 9.10 -20.22
CA CYS A 25 -17.20 9.21 -19.59
C CYS A 25 -17.12 10.52 -18.79
N PRO A 26 -16.91 10.47 -17.45
CA PRO A 26 -16.76 11.67 -16.65
C PRO A 26 -15.65 12.58 -17.21
N PRO A 27 -15.79 13.90 -17.10
CA PRO A 27 -14.76 14.82 -17.53
C PRO A 27 -13.43 14.57 -16.79
N LYS A 28 -12.34 15.04 -17.39
CA LYS A 28 -10.96 14.81 -16.92
C LYS A 28 -10.73 15.28 -15.47
N ASN A 29 -11.45 16.32 -15.05
CA ASN A 29 -11.33 16.97 -13.73
C ASN A 29 -12.55 16.70 -12.84
N ASP A 30 -13.20 15.54 -12.96
CA ASP A 30 -14.26 15.18 -12.03
C ASP A 30 -13.68 14.92 -10.64
N ASN A 31 -13.96 15.84 -9.70
CA ASN A 31 -13.53 15.76 -8.30
C ASN A 31 -14.02 14.47 -7.64
N ARG A 32 -15.22 13.98 -8.02
CA ARG A 32 -15.79 12.76 -7.47
C ARG A 32 -14.93 11.53 -7.80
N VAL A 33 -14.47 11.43 -9.05
CA VAL A 33 -13.56 10.33 -9.45
C VAL A 33 -12.23 10.44 -8.71
N THR A 34 -11.73 11.66 -8.51
CA THR A 34 -10.48 11.88 -7.77
C THR A 34 -10.58 11.40 -6.32
N GLU A 35 -11.63 11.80 -5.61
CA GLU A 35 -11.90 11.37 -4.23
C GLU A 35 -12.02 9.86 -4.11
N LEU A 36 -12.78 9.23 -5.02
CA LEU A 36 -12.94 7.77 -5.06
C LEU A 36 -11.61 7.04 -5.29
N LEU A 37 -10.75 7.57 -6.16
CA LEU A 37 -9.42 6.99 -6.38
C LEU A 37 -8.54 7.07 -5.12
N TYR A 38 -8.64 8.16 -4.34
CA TYR A 38 -7.98 8.24 -3.03
C TYR A 38 -8.59 7.24 -2.03
N ASP A 39 -9.90 7.06 -2.02
CA ASP A 39 -10.56 6.06 -1.15
C ASP A 39 -10.13 4.64 -1.48
N TYR A 40 -10.07 4.26 -2.76
CA TYR A 40 -9.60 2.94 -3.15
C TYR A 40 -8.13 2.72 -2.78
N GLN A 41 -7.29 3.75 -2.88
CA GLN A 41 -5.91 3.71 -2.42
C GLN A 41 -5.83 3.47 -0.90
N ARG A 42 -6.66 4.16 -0.09
CA ARG A 42 -6.76 3.93 1.36
C ARG A 42 -7.19 2.51 1.70
N ARG A 43 -8.00 1.87 0.85
CA ARG A 43 -8.42 0.46 0.97
C ARG A 43 -7.40 -0.55 0.42
N ASP A 44 -6.19 -0.11 0.05
CA ASP A 44 -5.14 -0.93 -0.60
C ASP A 44 -5.59 -1.59 -1.93
N ILE A 45 -6.50 -0.95 -2.67
CA ILE A 45 -7.00 -1.44 -3.97
C ILE A 45 -6.25 -0.73 -5.09
N PHE A 46 -5.30 -1.44 -5.71
CA PHE A 46 -4.46 -0.88 -6.80
C PHE A 46 -4.74 -1.47 -8.18
N ASP A 47 -5.55 -2.53 -8.29
CA ASP A 47 -5.84 -3.14 -9.59
C ASP A 47 -6.83 -2.27 -10.39
N LYS A 48 -6.40 -1.85 -11.58
CA LYS A 48 -7.19 -1.00 -12.48
C LYS A 48 -8.49 -1.70 -12.93
N LYS A 49 -8.49 -3.03 -13.07
CA LYS A 49 -9.68 -3.82 -13.43
C LYS A 49 -10.70 -3.75 -12.31
N LYS A 50 -10.24 -4.07 -11.11
CA LYS A 50 -11.07 -4.00 -9.90
C LYS A 50 -11.60 -2.59 -9.65
N ILE A 51 -10.78 -1.55 -9.78
CA ILE A 51 -11.23 -0.16 -9.62
C ILE A 51 -12.28 0.21 -10.66
N SER A 52 -12.08 -0.17 -11.93
CA SER A 52 -13.06 0.07 -13.00
C SER A 52 -14.42 -0.57 -12.67
N GLN A 53 -14.39 -1.80 -12.15
CA GLN A 53 -15.59 -2.52 -11.75
C GLN A 53 -16.28 -1.84 -10.55
N LEU A 54 -15.52 -1.49 -9.50
CA LEU A 54 -16.06 -0.81 -8.31
C LEU A 54 -16.63 0.58 -8.63
N LEU A 55 -15.98 1.34 -9.52
CA LEU A 55 -16.51 2.62 -9.98
C LEU A 55 -17.87 2.47 -10.66
N TYR A 56 -18.08 1.38 -11.40
CA TYR A 56 -19.35 1.09 -12.04
C TYR A 56 -20.39 0.59 -11.03
N ASP A 57 -20.03 -0.39 -10.20
CA ASP A 57 -20.95 -1.07 -9.28
C ASP A 57 -21.41 -0.17 -8.13
N GLU A 58 -20.48 0.57 -7.51
CA GLU A 58 -20.79 1.40 -6.33
C GLU A 58 -21.30 2.81 -6.72
N HIS A 59 -20.91 3.31 -7.90
CA HIS A 59 -21.11 4.73 -8.23
C HIS A 59 -21.72 4.99 -9.61
N GLY A 60 -21.96 3.97 -10.43
CA GLY A 60 -22.49 4.10 -11.78
C GLY A 60 -21.53 4.75 -12.77
N ILE A 61 -20.24 4.83 -12.45
CA ILE A 61 -19.24 5.53 -13.25
C ILE A 61 -18.56 4.56 -14.22
N LYS A 62 -18.87 4.70 -15.51
CA LYS A 62 -18.20 3.95 -16.59
C LYS A 62 -16.84 4.57 -16.92
N LEU A 63 -15.77 4.02 -16.37
CA LEU A 63 -14.40 4.42 -16.67
C LEU A 63 -13.59 3.23 -17.18
N SER A 64 -12.92 3.35 -18.32
CA SER A 64 -12.06 2.27 -18.82
C SER A 64 -10.82 2.06 -17.93
N GLU A 65 -10.28 0.83 -17.91
CA GLU A 65 -9.01 0.51 -17.21
C GLU A 65 -7.86 1.46 -17.58
N SER A 66 -7.77 1.84 -18.86
CA SER A 66 -6.75 2.75 -19.39
C SER A 66 -6.93 4.17 -18.85
N SER A 67 -8.17 4.60 -18.67
CA SER A 67 -8.52 5.90 -18.07
C SER A 67 -8.26 5.91 -16.57
N VAL A 68 -8.59 4.82 -15.85
CA VAL A 68 -8.24 4.64 -14.43
C VAL A 68 -6.72 4.78 -14.25
N ALA A 69 -5.94 4.03 -15.05
CA ALA A 69 -4.48 4.06 -14.97
C ALA A 69 -3.91 5.45 -15.26
N ARG A 70 -4.46 6.17 -16.25
CA ARG A 70 -4.04 7.53 -16.59
C ARG A 70 -4.33 8.51 -15.46
N ARG A 71 -5.55 8.49 -14.90
CA ARG A 71 -5.94 9.38 -13.79
C ARG A 71 -5.11 9.13 -12.54
N ARG A 72 -4.89 7.86 -12.19
CA ARG A 72 -4.04 7.50 -11.04
C ARG A 72 -2.60 8.00 -11.20
N ARG A 73 -2.01 7.88 -12.40
CA ARG A 73 -0.68 8.43 -12.68
C ARG A 73 -0.65 9.96 -12.53
N ALA A 74 -1.69 10.64 -13.02
CA ALA A 74 -1.78 12.10 -12.88
C ALA A 74 -1.91 12.55 -11.42
N LEU A 75 -2.54 11.75 -10.57
CA LEU A 75 -2.69 11.99 -9.13
C LEU A 75 -1.51 11.45 -8.29
N GLY A 76 -0.49 10.83 -8.91
CA GLY A 76 0.61 10.21 -8.16
C GLY A 76 0.23 8.97 -7.33
N LEU A 77 -0.93 8.35 -7.61
CA LEU A 77 -1.46 7.20 -6.88
C LEU A 77 -0.81 5.89 -7.35
N TYR A 78 0.40 5.65 -6.85
CA TYR A 78 1.21 4.49 -7.21
C TYR A 78 1.05 3.34 -6.21
N ALA A 79 1.24 2.11 -6.71
CA ALA A 79 1.32 0.92 -5.88
C ALA A 79 2.72 0.78 -5.25
N SER A 80 2.81 -0.03 -4.19
CA SER A 80 4.02 -0.19 -3.36
C SER A 80 5.29 -0.52 -4.14
N GLY A 81 5.21 -1.28 -5.23
CA GLY A 81 6.39 -1.64 -6.02
C GLY A 81 6.99 -0.45 -6.78
N VAL A 82 6.13 0.44 -7.28
CA VAL A 82 6.56 1.62 -8.06
C VAL A 82 7.17 2.67 -7.13
N THR A 83 6.47 2.99 -6.05
CA THR A 83 6.94 3.93 -5.03
C THR A 83 8.26 3.49 -4.40
N THR A 84 8.42 2.21 -4.05
CA THR A 84 9.67 1.70 -3.45
C THR A 84 10.86 1.81 -4.42
N ARG A 85 10.62 1.71 -5.73
CA ARG A 85 11.66 1.87 -6.76
C ARG A 85 11.97 3.33 -7.07
N GLN A 86 10.97 4.21 -7.06
CA GLN A 86 11.10 5.61 -7.44
C GLN A 86 11.57 6.51 -6.28
N LEU A 87 11.23 6.15 -5.04
CA LEU A 87 11.61 6.96 -3.88
C LEU A 87 13.10 6.83 -3.55
N PRO A 88 13.76 7.94 -3.19
CA PRO A 88 15.13 7.91 -2.69
C PRO A 88 15.27 7.00 -1.47
N GLU A 89 16.40 6.30 -1.37
CA GLU A 89 16.69 5.36 -0.29
C GLU A 89 16.61 6.03 1.10
N THR A 90 17.08 7.27 1.20
CA THR A 90 17.04 8.08 2.42
C THR A 90 15.61 8.28 2.93
N ILE A 91 14.67 8.63 2.04
CA ILE A 91 13.27 8.85 2.38
C ILE A 91 12.62 7.54 2.80
N LYS A 92 12.85 6.44 2.06
CA LYS A 92 12.27 5.13 2.40
C LYS A 92 12.72 4.65 3.78
N ARG A 93 14.02 4.75 4.06
CA ARG A 93 14.59 4.40 5.37
C ARG A 93 14.01 5.27 6.47
N GLN A 94 13.91 6.57 6.24
CA GLN A 94 13.33 7.51 7.21
C GLN A 94 11.87 7.16 7.54
N LEU A 95 11.06 6.80 6.54
CA LEU A 95 9.67 6.40 6.75
C LEU A 95 9.56 5.16 7.66
N VAL A 96 10.42 4.17 7.45
CA VAL A 96 10.45 2.96 8.28
C VAL A 96 10.90 3.29 9.70
N LEU A 97 12.01 4.02 9.85
CA LEU A 97 12.55 4.43 11.15
C LEU A 97 11.55 5.26 11.97
N THR A 98 10.85 6.19 11.32
CA THR A 98 9.84 7.03 11.98
C THR A 98 8.65 6.22 12.51
N GLN A 99 8.31 5.11 11.88
CA GLN A 99 7.27 4.22 12.39
C GLN A 99 7.81 3.24 13.43
N MET A 100 9.05 2.78 13.30
CA MET A 100 9.70 1.96 14.33
C MET A 100 9.88 2.75 15.64
N SER A 101 10.20 4.04 15.58
CA SER A 101 10.34 4.87 16.78
C SER A 101 9.01 5.12 17.51
N LYS A 102 7.87 5.00 16.81
CA LYS A 102 6.53 5.05 17.40
C LYS A 102 6.13 3.74 18.09
N ASP A 103 6.88 2.66 17.88
CA ASP A 103 6.66 1.34 18.49
C ASP A 103 7.80 0.99 19.46
N PRO A 104 7.82 1.58 20.67
CA PRO A 104 8.89 1.32 21.64
C PRO A 104 8.90 -0.13 22.13
N GLU A 105 7.75 -0.83 22.05
CA GLU A 105 7.62 -2.23 22.45
C GLU A 105 8.05 -3.21 21.35
N LYS A 106 8.36 -2.72 20.14
CA LYS A 106 8.85 -3.51 19.00
C LYS A 106 7.91 -4.67 18.63
N LYS A 107 6.61 -4.51 18.88
CA LYS A 107 5.57 -5.53 18.64
C LYS A 107 5.03 -5.50 17.21
N LEU A 108 5.14 -4.37 16.52
CA LEU A 108 4.55 -4.17 15.21
C LEU A 108 5.37 -4.88 14.13
N GLY A 109 4.75 -5.85 13.47
CA GLY A 109 5.38 -6.55 12.35
C GLY A 109 5.44 -5.72 11.06
N PRO A 110 6.21 -6.17 10.05
CA PRO A 110 6.35 -5.46 8.76
C PRO A 110 5.03 -5.13 8.06
N ARG A 111 4.01 -5.99 8.22
CA ARG A 111 2.68 -5.78 7.65
C ARG A 111 1.97 -4.59 8.30
N MET A 112 2.08 -4.46 9.62
CA MET A 112 1.44 -3.36 10.36
C MET A 112 2.18 -2.06 10.10
N ILE A 113 3.52 -2.07 10.17
CA ILE A 113 4.32 -0.89 9.82
C ILE A 113 4.02 -0.41 8.40
N LYS A 114 3.88 -1.32 7.42
CA LYS A 114 3.45 -0.95 6.05
C LYS A 114 2.13 -0.19 6.04
N GLN A 115 1.12 -0.67 6.78
CA GLN A 115 -0.19 -0.04 6.85
C GLN A 115 -0.12 1.33 7.54
N LEU A 116 0.68 1.46 8.59
CA LEU A 116 0.88 2.72 9.30
C LEU A 116 1.60 3.77 8.45
N ILE A 117 2.66 3.38 7.71
CA ILE A 117 3.32 4.28 6.75
C ILE A 117 2.31 4.77 5.72
N ALA A 118 1.52 3.87 5.14
CA ALA A 118 0.51 4.22 4.15
C ALA A 118 -0.58 5.13 4.71
N ARG A 119 -1.03 4.89 5.94
CA ARG A 119 -2.04 5.71 6.62
C ARG A 119 -1.53 7.12 6.93
N ASP A 120 -0.32 7.23 7.45
CA ASP A 120 0.24 8.52 7.91
C ASP A 120 0.73 9.39 6.75
N THR A 121 1.27 8.77 5.69
CA THR A 121 1.96 9.51 4.62
C THR A 121 1.32 9.36 3.24
N GLY A 122 0.39 8.42 3.07
CA GLY A 122 -0.13 8.04 1.75
C GLY A 122 0.87 7.28 0.87
N ILE A 123 2.11 7.07 1.35
CA ILE A 123 3.16 6.37 0.62
C ILE A 123 3.10 4.88 0.95
N HIS A 124 2.99 4.05 -0.08
CA HIS A 124 3.03 2.60 0.10
C HIS A 124 4.45 2.10 -0.15
N LEU A 125 5.06 1.36 0.79
CA LEU A 125 6.34 0.67 0.56
C LEU A 125 6.12 -0.84 0.45
N THR A 126 7.04 -1.57 -0.19
CA THR A 126 6.95 -3.03 -0.24
C THR A 126 7.24 -3.62 1.14
N ARG A 127 6.53 -4.71 1.46
CA ARG A 127 6.68 -5.41 2.75
C ARG A 127 8.09 -5.96 2.93
N ASP A 128 8.72 -6.41 1.83
CA ASP A 128 10.06 -7.00 1.88
C ASP A 128 11.13 -5.93 2.13
N TYR A 129 10.97 -4.72 1.56
CA TYR A 129 11.84 -3.60 1.89
C TYR A 129 11.75 -3.25 3.38
N ILE A 130 10.53 -3.10 3.90
CA ILE A 130 10.28 -2.80 5.32
C ILE A 130 10.90 -3.88 6.21
N ARG A 131 10.70 -5.16 5.87
CA ARG A 131 11.28 -6.29 6.62
C ARG A 131 12.80 -6.19 6.68
N THR A 132 13.46 -5.98 5.53
CA THR A 132 14.91 -5.86 5.45
C THR A 132 15.43 -4.69 6.27
N GLU A 133 14.75 -3.53 6.21
CA GLU A 133 15.14 -2.38 7.04
C GLU A 133 14.94 -2.66 8.52
N MET A 134 13.80 -3.22 8.94
CA MET A 134 13.57 -3.56 10.35
C MET A 134 14.66 -4.50 10.90
N MET A 135 14.99 -5.55 10.14
CA MET A 135 16.07 -6.49 10.52
C MET A 135 17.44 -5.83 10.59
N ARG A 136 17.71 -4.83 9.73
CA ARG A 136 18.98 -4.10 9.72
C ARG A 136 19.13 -3.18 10.92
N GLN A 137 18.05 -2.50 11.33
CA GLN A 137 18.12 -1.53 12.43
C GLN A 137 18.01 -2.21 13.80
N ASP A 138 17.20 -3.26 13.91
CA ASP A 138 16.92 -3.90 15.20
C ASP A 138 16.67 -5.42 15.03
N PRO A 139 17.73 -6.21 14.84
CA PRO A 139 17.61 -7.65 14.67
C PRO A 139 17.05 -8.36 15.92
N GLU A 140 17.38 -7.87 17.11
CA GLU A 140 16.95 -8.44 18.39
C GLU A 140 15.45 -8.21 18.64
N GLY A 141 14.96 -6.99 18.41
CA GLY A 141 13.53 -6.68 18.47
C GLY A 141 12.73 -7.49 17.45
N PHE A 142 13.28 -7.65 16.25
CA PHE A 142 12.65 -8.44 15.21
C PHE A 142 12.55 -9.93 15.55
N ALA A 143 13.62 -10.52 16.12
CA ALA A 143 13.66 -11.92 16.52
C ALA A 143 12.74 -12.21 17.73
N SER A 144 12.73 -11.32 18.72
CA SER A 144 11.90 -11.45 19.93
C SER A 144 10.39 -11.46 19.60
N ARG A 145 9.99 -10.78 18.52
CA ARG A 145 8.61 -10.76 18.03
C ARG A 145 8.16 -12.12 17.48
N ASP A 146 9.01 -12.84 16.75
CA ASP A 146 8.65 -14.15 16.18
C ASP A 146 8.48 -15.22 17.28
N MET A 147 9.13 -15.08 18.43
CA MET A 147 8.95 -15.97 19.60
C MET A 147 7.59 -15.86 20.29
N SER A 148 6.81 -14.80 20.01
CA SER A 148 5.49 -14.59 20.64
C SER A 148 4.34 -15.28 19.89
N VAL A 149 4.59 -15.92 18.74
CA VAL A 149 3.59 -16.72 18.02
C VAL A 149 3.54 -18.14 18.61
N LYS A 150 2.66 -18.33 19.61
CA LYS A 150 2.19 -19.61 20.17
C LYS A 150 3.28 -20.63 20.57
N LYS A 151 3.66 -20.64 21.86
CA LYS A 151 3.77 -21.92 22.57
C LYS A 151 2.36 -22.49 22.69
N THR A 152 1.95 -23.37 21.77
CA THR A 152 0.94 -24.37 22.12
C THR A 152 1.60 -25.28 23.15
N SER A 153 1.28 -25.02 24.43
CA SER A 153 1.49 -25.99 25.48
C SER A 153 0.68 -27.23 25.12
N ASP A 154 1.35 -28.29 24.66
CA ASP A 154 0.77 -29.63 24.65
C ASP A 154 0.44 -30.00 26.10
N GLY A 155 -0.83 -29.80 26.45
CA GLY A 155 -1.40 -30.25 27.70
C GLY A 155 -1.51 -31.76 27.67
N ARG A 156 -0.49 -32.44 28.15
CA ARG A 156 -0.65 -33.77 28.75
C ARG A 156 0.05 -33.81 30.10
N SER A 157 -0.66 -33.28 31.08
CA SER A 157 -0.43 -33.50 32.50
C SER A 157 -0.63 -34.99 32.79
N THR A 158 0.45 -35.76 32.85
CA THR A 158 0.44 -37.08 33.49
C THR A 158 1.06 -36.90 34.88
N ILE A 159 0.16 -36.85 35.85
CA ILE A 159 0.34 -37.00 37.29
C ILE A 159 1.62 -37.74 37.71
N HIS A 160 2.39 -37.08 38.57
CA HIS A 160 3.41 -37.69 39.41
C HIS A 160 2.76 -37.99 40.76
N THR A 161 2.57 -39.26 41.10
CA THR A 161 2.36 -39.69 42.50
C THR A 161 3.37 -40.77 42.80
N MET A 162 4.23 -40.47 43.78
CA MET A 162 5.31 -41.31 44.25
C MET A 162 4.82 -42.47 45.13
N VAL A 163 5.44 -43.64 44.91
CA VAL A 163 6.00 -44.60 45.89
C VAL A 163 5.40 -44.64 47.30
N VAL A 164 4.82 -45.80 47.68
CA VAL A 164 5.01 -46.43 49.01
C VAL A 164 4.89 -47.97 48.88
N LEU A 165 6.01 -48.70 49.06
CA LEU A 165 6.10 -50.07 49.62
C LEU A 165 6.07 -49.94 51.17
N PRO A 166 5.79 -50.96 52.03
CA PRO A 166 6.03 -52.42 51.91
C PRO A 166 4.79 -53.25 52.43
N ALA A 167 4.73 -54.56 52.66
CA ALA A 167 5.63 -55.50 53.33
C ALA A 167 5.21 -56.98 53.12
N SER A 168 6.16 -57.85 53.48
CA SER A 168 6.26 -59.30 53.32
C SER A 168 5.29 -60.17 54.15
N ILE A 169 5.35 -61.49 53.85
CA ILE A 169 4.99 -62.67 54.69
C ILE A 169 3.47 -63.00 54.66
N SER A 170 3.00 -64.23 54.37
CA SER A 170 3.56 -65.57 54.59
C SER A 170 3.15 -66.59 53.53
#